data_AF-A0A1J5D5E6-F1
#
_entry.id   AF-A0A1J5D5E6-F1
#
_cell.length_a   1.000
_cell.length_b   1.000
_cell.length_c   1.000
_cell.angle_alpha   90.00
_cell.angle_beta   90.00
_cell.angle_gamma   90.00
#
_symmetry.space_group_name_H-M   'P 1'
#
loop_
_entity.id
_entity.type
_entity.pdbx_description
1 polymer ?
#
loop_
_entity_poly.entity_id
_entity_poly.type
_entity_poly.pdbx_seq_one_letter_code
_entity_poly.pdbx_strand_id
1 'polypeptide(L)' 'MHRLRIGMVQINTTVGDFRGNTQRILQAIVEGKSLGADLLTFPELAICGYAQWYSASGVEVL' A
#
# COMPACT_ATOMS: atom_id res chain seq x y z
N MET A 1 8.41 -20.37 21.84
CA MET A 1 8.50 -19.46 20.67
C MET A 1 7.19 -18.72 20.55
N HIS A 2 7.20 -17.39 20.40
CA HIS A 2 5.98 -16.62 20.14
C HIS A 2 5.62 -16.71 18.65
N ARG A 3 4.34 -16.92 18.34
CA ARG A 3 3.83 -16.94 16.97
C ARG A 3 3.49 -15.51 16.54
N LEU A 4 4.05 -15.06 15.43
CA LEU A 4 3.72 -13.77 14.80
C LEU A 4 2.90 -14.01 13.53
N ARG A 5 1.79 -13.28 13.37
CA ARG A 5 0.90 -13.35 12.22
C ARG A 5 1.09 -12.10 11.37
N ILE A 6 1.64 -12.27 10.18
CA ILE A 6 1.93 -11.17 9.25
C ILE A 6 0.89 -11.20 8.12
N GLY A 7 0.24 -10.07 7.87
CA GLY A 7 -0.63 -9.87 6.71
C GLY A 7 0.07 -9.02 5.65
N MET A 8 -0.04 -9.44 4.39
CA MET A 8 0.42 -8.67 3.24
C MET A 8 -0.80 -8.03 2.58
N VAL A 9 -0.92 -6.71 2.70
CA VAL A 9 -2.06 -5.99 2.15
C VAL A 9 -1.81 -5.67 0.69
N GLN A 10 -2.69 -6.17 -0.17
CA GLN A 10 -2.69 -5.84 -1.60
C GLN A 10 -3.83 -4.87 -1.89
N ILE A 11 -3.50 -3.60 -2.09
CA ILE A 11 -4.46 -2.53 -2.39
C ILE A 11 -4.08 -1.83 -3.69
N ASN A 12 -5.10 -1.38 -4.43
CA ASN A 12 -4.89 -0.55 -5.60
C ASN A 12 -4.88 0.93 -5.19
N THR A 13 -3.70 1.54 -5.24
CA THR A 13 -3.49 2.95 -4.90
C THR A 13 -3.58 3.81 -6.14
N THR A 14 -3.99 5.07 -5.97
CA THR A 14 -4.08 6.05 -7.06
C THR A 14 -3.02 7.12 -6.84
N VAL A 15 -2.21 7.38 -7.85
CA VAL A 15 -1.13 8.38 -7.79
C VAL A 15 -1.72 9.76 -7.50
N GLY A 16 -1.26 10.41 -6.43
CA GLY A 16 -1.71 11.74 -5.99
C GLY A 16 -2.98 11.75 -5.14
N ASP A 17 -3.72 10.64 -5.04
CA ASP A 17 -4.94 10.56 -4.21
C ASP A 17 -4.59 10.21 -2.75
N PHE A 18 -4.02 11.17 -2.02
CA PHE A 18 -3.64 10.99 -0.62
C PHE A 18 -4.84 10.55 0.25
N ARG A 19 -5.99 11.21 0.08
CA ARG A 19 -7.16 10.94 0.91
C ARG A 19 -7.71 9.54 0.67
N GLY A 20 -7.94 9.17 -0.59
CA GLY A 20 -8.48 7.85 -0.91
C GLY A 20 -7.49 6.73 -0.61
N ASN A 21 -6.19 6.94 -0.82
CA ASN A 21 -5.18 5.94 -0.44
C ASN A 21 -5.11 5.74 1.07
N THR A 22 -5.10 6.83 1.85
CA THR A 22 -5.16 6.75 3.32
C THR A 22 -6.43 6.02 3.79
N GLN A 23 -7.59 6.29 3.17
CA GLN A 23 -8.82 5.58 3.51
C GLN A 23 -8.72 4.06 3.25
N ARG A 24 -8.13 3.65 2.12
CA ARG A 24 -7.89 2.22 1.79
C ARG A 24 -6.97 1.56 2.81
N ILE A 25 -5.88 2.24 3.21
CA ILE A 25 -4.95 1.76 4.24
C ILE A 25 -5.68 1.58 5.58
N LEU A 26 -6.46 2.58 6.01
CA LEU A 26 -7.22 2.51 7.27
C LEU A 26 -8.23 1.35 7.27
N GLN A 27 -8.93 1.13 6.15
CA GLN A 27 -9.86 0.02 6.03
C GLN A 27 -9.14 -1.34 6.10
N ALA A 28 -8.01 -1.48 5.42
CA ALA A 28 -7.19 -2.69 5.48
C ALA A 28 -6.62 -2.96 6.88
N ILE A 29 -6.31 -1.90 7.66
CA ILE A 29 -5.90 -2.04 9.07
C ILE A 29 -7.05 -2.61 9.92
N VAL A 30 -8.28 -2.12 9.73
CA VAL A 30 -9.46 -2.63 10.44
C VAL A 30 -9.68 -4.11 10.09
N GLU A 31 -9.61 -4.45 8.81
CA GLU A 31 -9.75 -5.84 8.35
C GLU A 31 -8.64 -6.73 8.91
N GLY A 32 -7.37 -6.33 8.79
CA GLY A 32 -6.24 -7.11 9.30
C GLY A 32 -6.29 -7.33 10.82
N LYS A 33 -6.77 -6.35 11.60
CA LYS A 33 -7.04 -6.52 13.03
C LYS A 33 -8.10 -7.60 13.27
N SER A 34 -9.18 -7.61 12.50
CA SER A 34 -10.24 -8.63 12.62
C SER A 34 -9.75 -10.06 12.27
N LEU A 35 -8.74 -10.17 11.40
CA LEU A 35 -8.07 -11.43 11.03
C LEU A 35 -6.97 -11.86 12.02
N GLY A 36 -6.73 -11.05 13.07
CA GLY A 36 -5.71 -11.28 14.08
C GLY A 36 -4.29 -11.16 13.52
N ALA A 37 -4.04 -10.23 12.60
CA ALA A 37 -2.69 -9.90 12.16
C ALA A 37 -1.98 -9.04 13.23
N ASP A 38 -0.74 -9.39 13.53
CA ASP A 38 0.14 -8.64 14.44
C ASP A 38 0.92 -7.56 13.67
N LEU A 39 1.21 -7.81 12.40
CA LEU A 39 1.91 -6.90 11.50
C LEU A 39 1.23 -6.89 10.14
N LEU A 40 1.02 -5.71 9.56
CA LEU A 40 0.57 -5.54 8.18
C LEU A 40 1.66 -4.85 7.37
N THR A 41 1.93 -5.36 6.17
CA THR A 41 2.78 -4.70 5.18
C THR A 41 1.95 -4.17 4.03
N PHE A 42 2.42 -3.10 3.40
CA PHE A 42 1.75 -2.42 2.30
C PHE A 42 2.71 -2.25 1.12
N PRO A 43 2.21 -2.02 -0.10
CA PRO A 43 3.04 -1.72 -1.25
C PRO A 43 3.90 -0.46 -1.01
N GLU A 44 5.02 -0.37 -1.73
CA GLU A 44 5.86 0.83 -1.74
C GLU A 44 5.04 2.07 -2.13
N LEU A 45 5.30 3.20 -1.48
CA LEU A 45 4.60 4.47 -1.72
C LEU A 45 3.07 4.40 -1.59
N ALA A 46 2.51 3.47 -0.79
CA ALA A 46 1.07 3.27 -0.70
C ALA A 46 0.24 4.52 -0.33
N ILE A 47 0.83 5.53 0.32
CA ILE A 47 0.14 6.77 0.68
C ILE A 47 -0.06 7.69 -0.55
N CYS A 48 1.00 7.94 -1.32
CA CYS A 48 0.94 8.82 -2.49
C CYS A 48 0.60 8.08 -3.79
N GLY A 49 0.66 6.75 -3.79
CA GLY A 49 0.56 5.92 -4.99
C GLY A 49 1.88 5.87 -5.75
N TYR A 50 2.09 4.77 -6.47
CA TYR A 50 3.31 4.53 -7.23
C TYR A 50 3.06 4.76 -8.72
N ALA A 51 3.89 5.58 -9.37
CA ALA A 51 3.85 5.83 -10.81
C ALA A 51 5.24 5.62 -11.42
N GLN A 52 5.27 5.20 -12.69
CA GLN A 52 6.47 5.24 -13.50
C GLN A 52 6.62 6.66 -14.07
N TRP A 53 7.20 7.56 -13.29
CA TRP A 53 7.40 8.96 -13.68
C TRP A 53 8.17 9.13 -15.01
N TYR A 54 9.02 8.17 -15.36
CA TYR A 54 9.75 8.14 -16.64
C TYR A 54 8.85 8.02 -17.88
N SER A 55 7.67 7.41 -17.75
CA SER A 55 6.77 7.25 -18.90
C SER A 55 6.11 8.56 -19.32
N ALA A 56 5.95 9.52 -18.39
CA ALA A 56 5.33 10.81 -18.67
C ALA A 56 6.33 11.89 -19.14
N SER A 57 7.63 11.68 -18.91
CA SER A 57 8.68 12.62 -19.31
C SER A 57 9.25 12.36 -20.71
N GLY A 58 8.85 11.27 -21.38
CA GLY A 58 9.41 10.89 -22.68
C GLY A 58 10.90 10.53 -22.62
N VAL A 59 11.44 10.30 -21.42
CA VAL A 59 12.82 9.90 -21.22
C VAL A 59 12.87 8.38 -21.19
N GLU A 60 13.25 7.78 -22.31
CA GLU A 60 13.64 6.37 -22.34
C GLU A 60 14.94 6.22 -21.53
N VAL A 61 14.88 5.38 -20.49
CA VAL A 61 16.07 4.93 -19.79
C VAL A 61 16.63 3.77 -20.59
N LEU A 62 17.79 3.99 -21.23
CA LEU A 62 18.60 2.95 -21.89
C LEU A 62 19.04 1.87 -20.89
#